data_AF-A0A939T8Q5-F1
#
_entry.id   AF-A0A939T8Q5-F1
#
_cell.length_a   1.000
_cell.length_b   1.000
_cell.length_c   1.000
_cell.angle_alpha   90.00
_cell.angle_beta   90.00
_cell.angle_gamma   90.00
#
_symmetry.space_group_name_H-M   'P 1'
#
loop_
_entity.id
_entity.type
_entity.pdbx_description
1 polymer ?
#
loop_
_entity_poly.entity_id
_entity_poly.type
_entity_poly.pdbx_seq_one_letter_code
_entity_poly.pdbx_strand_id
1 'polypeptide(L)'
;MNEPRLHSWLAGQIPLLALEVVDACAREVPYYAHQPREILDNALRPAVEVNMQAVLRTLREGRRELSLDERTMVIEWSARRAEEGVPLEAALAAYHVATEICWRAASDVAEPEDLDDLAAYGLHLFGYLRSVVPAVTLAHVQEQQYRQDERRDARQAMFTALLAGEPAQHLSTLAGVPLATSYVVLSLNLATATPEARRSVQTALDAHLQTHVLAALDAEGGTALLPASPDGVADLADLVARIEKTVDCPVFAAAAVASAPAHIPAATEEASEVAALVRRLGRPSGLYRLEDVLLEYQLARPGHGLAKLAAQLDPLTDRPELLETLRVYVVRGHNRRQTALDLHIHRNTLDYRLRRIGSLTGLDPNVPGDARLLDAAVTARSLTP
;
A
#
# COMPACT_ATOMS: atom_id res chain seq x y z
N MET A 1 -13.22 -12.49 -60.14
CA MET A 1 -12.10 -13.46 -60.05
C MET A 1 -12.64 -14.66 -59.32
N ASN A 2 -12.35 -15.87 -59.79
CA ASN A 2 -12.69 -17.08 -59.05
C ASN A 2 -11.93 -17.07 -57.72
N GLU A 3 -12.60 -17.45 -56.64
CA GLU A 3 -11.98 -17.53 -55.32
C GLU A 3 -10.91 -18.65 -55.32
N PRO A 4 -9.73 -18.43 -54.72
CA PRO A 4 -8.73 -19.49 -54.59
C PRO A 4 -9.28 -20.75 -53.92
N ARG A 5 -8.88 -21.91 -54.44
CA ARG A 5 -9.31 -23.23 -53.94
C ARG A 5 -9.01 -23.38 -52.45
N LEU A 6 -7.80 -22.99 -52.04
CA LEU A 6 -7.35 -23.05 -50.65
C LEU A 6 -8.22 -22.20 -49.71
N HIS A 7 -8.65 -21.00 -50.15
CA HIS A 7 -9.52 -20.14 -49.35
C HIS A 7 -10.92 -20.75 -49.16
N SER A 8 -11.48 -21.35 -50.21
CA SER A 8 -12.77 -22.05 -50.14
C SER A 8 -12.70 -23.28 -49.23
N TRP A 9 -11.59 -24.04 -49.30
CA TRP A 9 -11.37 -25.18 -48.41
C TRP A 9 -11.26 -24.73 -46.95
N LEU A 10 -10.42 -23.72 -46.65
CA LEU A 10 -10.26 -23.17 -45.30
C LEU A 10 -11.60 -22.75 -44.70
N ALA A 11 -12.45 -22.08 -45.47
CA ALA A 11 -13.79 -21.66 -45.03
C ALA A 11 -14.64 -22.84 -44.55
N GLY A 12 -14.62 -23.95 -45.30
CA GLY A 12 -15.37 -25.16 -44.97
C GLY A 12 -14.80 -25.92 -43.76
N GLN A 13 -13.52 -25.73 -43.44
CA GLN A 13 -12.86 -26.44 -42.35
C GLN A 13 -12.93 -25.72 -40.99
N ILE A 14 -13.38 -24.45 -40.93
CA ILE A 14 -13.38 -23.66 -39.68
C ILE A 14 -13.98 -24.41 -38.48
N PRO A 15 -15.16 -25.05 -38.56
CA PRO A 15 -15.73 -25.74 -37.40
C PRO A 15 -14.87 -26.93 -36.91
N LEU A 16 -14.24 -27.66 -37.84
CA LEU A 16 -13.38 -28.80 -37.51
C LEU A 16 -12.04 -28.34 -36.92
N LEU A 17 -11.43 -27.33 -37.53
CA LEU A 17 -10.18 -26.75 -37.03
C LEU A 17 -10.40 -26.09 -35.67
N ALA A 18 -11.54 -25.45 -35.41
CA ALA A 18 -11.84 -24.88 -34.10
C ALA A 18 -11.93 -25.96 -33.01
N LEU A 19 -12.51 -27.12 -33.30
CA LEU A 19 -12.51 -28.26 -32.38
C LEU A 19 -11.09 -28.77 -32.12
N GLU A 20 -10.27 -28.90 -33.17
CA GLU A 20 -8.88 -29.31 -33.04
C GLU A 20 -8.05 -28.33 -32.20
N VAL A 21 -8.27 -27.03 -32.37
CA VAL A 21 -7.63 -25.99 -31.55
C VAL A 21 -8.03 -26.11 -30.09
N VAL A 22 -9.31 -26.34 -29.80
CA VAL A 22 -9.79 -26.55 -28.43
C VAL A 22 -9.16 -27.79 -27.81
N ASP A 23 -9.08 -28.89 -28.56
CA ASP A 23 -8.41 -30.12 -28.13
C ASP A 23 -6.91 -29.90 -27.85
N ALA A 24 -6.22 -29.21 -28.76
CA ALA A 24 -4.80 -28.90 -28.58
C ALA A 24 -4.57 -27.98 -27.38
N CYS A 25 -5.39 -26.94 -27.21
CA CYS A 25 -5.34 -26.06 -26.04
C CYS A 25 -5.54 -26.86 -24.73
N ALA A 26 -6.51 -27.78 -24.71
CA ALA A 26 -6.77 -28.63 -23.55
C ALA A 26 -5.62 -29.60 -23.24
N ARG A 27 -4.81 -29.99 -24.23
CA ARG A 27 -3.63 -30.85 -24.01
C ARG A 27 -2.37 -30.07 -23.64
N GLU A 28 -2.16 -28.92 -24.28
CA GLU A 28 -0.85 -28.26 -24.37
C GLU A 28 -0.74 -27.01 -23.48
N VAL A 29 -1.87 -26.38 -23.12
CA VAL A 29 -1.88 -25.16 -22.32
C VAL A 29 -2.31 -25.46 -20.88
N PRO A 30 -1.44 -25.25 -19.87
CA PRO A 30 -1.71 -25.64 -18.49
C PRO A 30 -3.03 -25.14 -17.93
N TYR A 31 -3.41 -23.90 -18.23
CA TYR A 31 -4.68 -23.33 -17.76
C TYR A 31 -5.89 -24.09 -18.34
N TYR A 32 -5.92 -24.32 -19.65
CA TYR A 32 -7.06 -24.97 -20.32
C TYR A 32 -7.16 -26.46 -20.02
N ALA A 33 -6.04 -27.14 -19.74
CA ALA A 33 -6.03 -28.55 -19.35
C ALA A 33 -6.82 -28.84 -18.06
N HIS A 34 -6.98 -27.85 -17.18
CA HIS A 34 -7.72 -27.97 -15.93
C HIS A 34 -9.16 -27.46 -16.03
N GLN A 35 -9.61 -26.99 -17.20
CA GLN A 35 -10.96 -26.49 -17.38
C GLN A 35 -11.93 -27.61 -17.79
N PRO A 36 -13.18 -27.59 -17.29
CA PRO A 36 -14.24 -28.47 -17.79
C PRO A 36 -14.43 -28.30 -19.30
N ARG A 37 -14.67 -29.42 -20.00
CA ARG A 37 -14.83 -29.40 -21.46
C ARG A 37 -15.97 -28.49 -21.91
N GLU A 38 -17.05 -28.44 -21.15
CA GLU A 38 -18.21 -27.56 -21.39
C GLU A 38 -17.81 -26.08 -21.41
N ILE A 39 -16.88 -25.65 -20.55
CA ILE A 39 -16.40 -24.25 -20.53
C ILE A 39 -15.58 -23.96 -21.79
N LEU A 40 -14.70 -24.87 -22.19
CA LEU A 40 -13.90 -24.72 -23.40
C LEU A 40 -14.78 -24.66 -24.66
N ASP A 41 -15.77 -25.55 -24.74
CA ASP A 41 -16.67 -25.64 -25.89
C ASP A 41 -17.63 -24.44 -26.00
N ASN A 42 -18.02 -23.84 -24.88
CA ASN A 42 -18.94 -22.69 -24.87
C ASN A 42 -18.24 -21.34 -24.98
N ALA A 43 -16.99 -21.23 -24.53
CA ALA A 43 -16.25 -19.97 -24.53
C ALA A 43 -15.11 -19.93 -25.57
N LEU A 44 -14.24 -20.93 -25.59
CA LEU A 44 -13.05 -20.92 -26.43
C LEU A 44 -13.39 -21.25 -27.90
N ARG A 45 -14.21 -22.29 -28.16
CA ARG A 45 -14.55 -22.69 -29.53
C ARG A 45 -15.18 -21.55 -30.36
N PRO A 46 -16.23 -20.85 -29.90
CA PRO A 46 -16.84 -19.79 -30.72
C PRO A 46 -15.87 -18.63 -30.97
N ALA A 47 -15.01 -18.32 -30.00
CA ALA A 47 -14.00 -17.29 -30.17
C ALA A 47 -12.95 -17.69 -31.23
N VAL A 48 -12.49 -18.94 -31.23
CA VAL A 48 -11.58 -19.46 -32.26
C VAL A 48 -12.23 -19.37 -33.64
N GLU A 49 -13.49 -19.78 -33.78
CA GLU A 49 -14.23 -19.71 -35.05
C GLU A 49 -14.34 -18.27 -35.56
N VAL A 50 -14.73 -17.31 -34.71
CA VAL A 50 -14.84 -15.89 -35.08
C VAL A 50 -13.49 -15.33 -35.53
N ASN A 51 -12.39 -15.67 -34.85
CA ASN A 51 -11.06 -15.22 -35.22
C ASN A 51 -10.60 -15.84 -36.55
N MET A 52 -10.83 -17.14 -36.78
CA MET A 52 -10.55 -17.79 -38.07
C MET A 52 -11.34 -17.17 -39.21
N GLN A 53 -12.62 -16.86 -39.00
CA GLN A 53 -13.46 -16.17 -39.98
C GLN A 53 -12.93 -14.76 -40.29
N ALA A 54 -12.46 -14.03 -39.28
CA ALA A 54 -11.86 -12.70 -39.48
C ALA A 54 -10.55 -12.77 -40.27
N VAL A 55 -9.67 -13.74 -39.97
CA VAL A 55 -8.44 -13.98 -40.73
C VAL A 55 -8.76 -14.30 -42.19
N LEU A 56 -9.71 -15.19 -42.46
CA LEU A 56 -10.06 -15.57 -43.84
C LEU A 56 -10.73 -14.43 -44.61
N ARG A 57 -11.59 -13.64 -43.94
CA ARG A 57 -12.23 -12.46 -44.54
C ARG A 57 -11.19 -11.42 -44.96
N THR A 58 -10.29 -11.07 -44.04
CA THR A 58 -9.24 -10.07 -44.28
C THR A 58 -8.28 -10.52 -45.39
N LEU A 59 -7.96 -11.83 -45.46
CA LEU A 59 -7.18 -12.42 -46.54
C LEU A 59 -7.87 -12.26 -47.90
N ARG A 60 -9.14 -12.65 -48.01
CA ARG A 60 -9.94 -12.56 -49.25
C ARG A 60 -10.08 -11.12 -49.75
N GLU A 61 -10.14 -10.16 -48.82
CA GLU A 61 -10.25 -8.73 -49.12
C GLU A 61 -8.88 -8.07 -49.42
N GLY A 62 -7.77 -8.82 -49.32
CA GLY A 62 -6.42 -8.30 -49.49
C GLY A 62 -6.00 -7.28 -48.42
N ARG A 63 -6.70 -7.26 -47.28
CA ARG A 63 -6.41 -6.36 -46.16
C ARG A 63 -5.31 -6.94 -45.30
N ARG A 64 -4.30 -6.14 -44.99
CA ARG A 64 -3.20 -6.53 -44.09
C ARG A 64 -3.52 -6.34 -42.60
N GLU A 65 -4.58 -5.60 -42.29
CA GLU A 65 -4.98 -5.27 -40.92
C GLU A 65 -6.48 -5.49 -40.71
N LEU A 66 -6.82 -5.82 -39.46
CA LEU A 66 -8.18 -5.81 -38.96
C LEU A 66 -8.76 -4.37 -39.02
N SER A 67 -10.05 -4.26 -39.30
CA SER A 67 -10.77 -2.98 -39.16
C SER A 67 -10.79 -2.53 -37.69
N LEU A 68 -11.20 -1.28 -37.44
CA LEU A 68 -11.37 -0.81 -36.06
C LEU A 68 -12.39 -1.68 -35.31
N ASP A 69 -13.53 -1.98 -35.92
CA ASP A 69 -14.57 -2.81 -35.31
C ASP A 69 -14.08 -4.24 -35.02
N GLU A 70 -13.31 -4.84 -35.94
CA GLU A 70 -12.71 -6.17 -35.75
C GLU A 70 -11.69 -6.18 -34.61
N ARG A 71 -10.87 -5.13 -34.48
CA ARG A 71 -9.94 -4.99 -33.34
C ARG A 71 -10.68 -4.77 -32.03
N THR A 72 -11.72 -3.94 -32.02
CA THR A 72 -12.54 -3.69 -30.83
C THR A 72 -13.17 -4.97 -30.31
N MET A 73 -13.72 -5.83 -31.18
CA MET A 73 -14.25 -7.13 -30.76
C MET A 73 -13.19 -8.03 -30.10
N VAL A 74 -11.96 -8.05 -30.63
CA VAL A 74 -10.85 -8.79 -30.01
C VAL A 74 -10.49 -8.23 -28.64
N ILE A 75 -10.44 -6.90 -28.50
CA ILE A 75 -10.15 -6.20 -27.25
C ILE A 75 -11.23 -6.48 -26.19
N GLU A 76 -12.51 -6.33 -26.55
CA GLU A 76 -13.64 -6.57 -25.64
C GLU A 76 -13.71 -8.03 -25.19
N TRP A 77 -13.51 -8.97 -26.11
CA TRP A 77 -13.41 -10.38 -25.78
C TRP A 77 -12.25 -10.64 -24.81
N SER A 78 -11.07 -10.11 -25.12
CA SER A 78 -9.88 -10.24 -24.29
C SER A 78 -10.06 -9.66 -22.89
N ALA A 79 -10.67 -8.48 -22.76
CA ALA A 79 -10.97 -7.85 -21.48
C ALA A 79 -11.90 -8.73 -20.63
N ARG A 80 -12.96 -9.31 -21.23
CA ARG A 80 -13.86 -10.24 -20.54
C ARG A 80 -13.16 -11.50 -20.06
N ARG A 81 -12.22 -12.06 -20.85
CA ARG A 81 -11.44 -13.23 -20.43
C ARG A 81 -10.49 -12.91 -19.28
N ALA A 82 -9.87 -11.73 -19.30
CA ALA A 82 -9.09 -11.22 -18.17
C ALA A 82 -9.99 -11.03 -16.93
N GLU A 83 -11.23 -10.57 -17.13
CA GLU A 83 -12.23 -10.43 -16.08
C GLU A 83 -12.56 -11.78 -15.43
N GLU A 84 -12.80 -12.81 -16.25
CA GLU A 84 -13.07 -14.20 -15.83
C GLU A 84 -11.86 -14.90 -15.19
N GLY A 85 -10.69 -14.24 -15.12
CA GLY A 85 -9.50 -14.76 -14.45
C GLY A 85 -8.60 -15.62 -15.33
N VAL A 86 -8.75 -15.55 -16.65
CA VAL A 86 -7.84 -16.23 -17.59
C VAL A 86 -6.46 -15.55 -17.54
N PRO A 87 -5.38 -16.31 -17.32
CA PRO A 87 -4.03 -15.77 -17.36
C PRO A 87 -3.66 -15.28 -18.77
N LEU A 88 -2.93 -14.16 -18.86
CA LEU A 88 -2.50 -13.58 -20.14
C LEU A 88 -1.72 -14.59 -20.98
N GLU A 89 -0.83 -15.36 -20.37
CA GLU A 89 -0.05 -16.40 -21.02
C GLU A 89 -0.92 -17.49 -21.65
N ALA A 90 -2.04 -17.84 -21.02
CA ALA A 90 -2.99 -18.82 -21.55
C ALA A 90 -3.79 -18.25 -22.73
N ALA A 91 -4.19 -16.98 -22.63
CA ALA A 91 -4.86 -16.28 -23.72
C ALA A 91 -3.95 -16.18 -24.97
N LEU A 92 -2.69 -15.78 -24.79
CA LEU A 92 -1.72 -15.69 -25.88
C LEU A 92 -1.39 -17.06 -26.49
N ALA A 93 -1.25 -18.11 -25.67
CA ALA A 93 -0.99 -19.45 -26.14
C ALA A 93 -2.08 -19.97 -27.10
N ALA A 94 -3.36 -19.68 -26.82
CA ALA A 94 -4.47 -20.09 -27.70
C ALA A 94 -4.35 -19.52 -29.12
N TYR A 95 -3.94 -18.25 -29.27
CA TYR A 95 -3.72 -17.65 -30.59
C TYR A 95 -2.58 -18.32 -31.36
N HIS A 96 -1.50 -18.69 -30.66
CA HIS A 96 -0.36 -19.39 -31.27
C HIS A 96 -0.73 -20.81 -31.69
N VAL A 97 -1.39 -21.58 -30.82
CA VAL A 97 -1.89 -22.93 -31.12
C VAL A 97 -2.84 -22.91 -32.31
N ALA A 98 -3.78 -21.95 -32.33
CA ALA A 98 -4.70 -21.78 -33.45
C ALA A 98 -3.99 -21.49 -34.77
N THR A 99 -2.99 -20.62 -34.74
CA THR A 99 -2.22 -20.24 -35.93
C THR A 99 -1.41 -21.42 -36.47
N GLU A 100 -0.78 -22.20 -35.59
CA GLU A 100 0.00 -23.39 -35.96
C GLU A 100 -0.89 -24.47 -36.61
N ILE A 101 -2.04 -24.77 -36.01
CA ILE A 101 -3.00 -25.74 -36.54
C ILE A 101 -3.53 -25.31 -37.90
N CYS A 102 -3.98 -24.06 -38.02
CA CYS A 102 -4.44 -23.49 -39.29
C CYS A 102 -3.38 -23.58 -40.40
N TRP A 103 -2.13 -23.24 -40.08
CA TRP A 103 -1.01 -23.30 -41.02
C TRP A 103 -0.71 -24.72 -41.48
N ARG A 104 -0.64 -25.68 -40.54
CA ARG A 104 -0.40 -27.09 -40.86
C ARG A 104 -1.51 -27.66 -41.72
N ALA A 105 -2.76 -27.45 -41.33
CA ALA A 105 -3.92 -27.94 -42.05
C ALA A 105 -3.95 -27.43 -43.50
N ALA A 106 -3.65 -26.14 -43.73
CA ALA A 106 -3.54 -25.58 -45.07
C ALA A 106 -2.36 -26.16 -45.86
N SER A 107 -1.21 -26.37 -45.20
CA SER A 107 0.00 -26.91 -45.83
C SER A 107 -0.17 -28.36 -46.27
N ASP A 108 -0.91 -29.17 -45.51
CA ASP A 108 -1.10 -30.60 -45.76
C ASP A 108 -1.97 -30.89 -47.00
N VAL A 109 -2.83 -29.94 -47.40
CA VAL A 109 -3.74 -30.08 -48.54
C VAL A 109 -3.35 -29.26 -49.77
N ALA A 110 -2.33 -28.40 -49.64
CA ALA A 110 -1.88 -27.52 -50.72
C ALA A 110 -1.25 -28.32 -51.87
N GLU A 111 -1.68 -28.02 -53.09
CA GLU A 111 -1.12 -28.57 -54.32
C GLU A 111 -0.09 -27.57 -54.91
N PRO A 112 0.75 -27.98 -55.89
CA PRO A 112 1.74 -27.08 -56.48
C PRO A 112 1.15 -25.76 -57.04
N GLU A 113 -0.12 -25.77 -57.42
CA GLU A 113 -0.85 -24.59 -57.92
C GLU A 113 -1.28 -23.62 -56.81
N ASP A 114 -1.37 -24.07 -55.54
CA ASP A 114 -1.78 -23.24 -54.40
C ASP A 114 -0.60 -22.60 -53.66
N LEU A 115 0.65 -22.83 -54.07
CA LEU A 115 1.85 -22.43 -53.30
C LEU A 115 1.93 -20.92 -53.03
N ASP A 116 1.52 -20.09 -54.00
CA ASP A 116 1.47 -18.64 -53.85
C ASP A 116 0.39 -18.21 -52.84
N ASP A 117 -0.78 -18.84 -52.88
CA ASP A 117 -1.88 -18.60 -51.94
C ASP A 117 -1.53 -19.07 -50.52
N LEU A 118 -0.85 -20.22 -50.39
CA LEU A 118 -0.34 -20.71 -49.11
C LEU A 118 0.68 -19.73 -48.52
N ALA A 119 1.63 -19.23 -49.32
CA ALA A 119 2.60 -18.24 -48.87
C ALA A 119 1.92 -16.93 -48.43
N ALA A 120 0.91 -16.47 -49.18
CA ALA A 120 0.10 -15.31 -48.82
C ALA A 120 -0.65 -15.53 -47.50
N TYR A 121 -1.24 -16.71 -47.31
CA TYR A 121 -1.93 -17.09 -46.08
C TYR A 121 -0.99 -17.09 -44.86
N GLY A 122 0.21 -17.66 -44.99
CA GLY A 122 1.21 -17.68 -43.91
C GLY A 122 1.64 -16.27 -43.49
N LEU A 123 1.96 -15.41 -44.45
CA LEU A 123 2.27 -14.00 -44.18
C LEU A 123 1.10 -13.26 -43.52
N HIS A 124 -0.13 -13.61 -43.93
CA HIS A 124 -1.34 -13.04 -43.36
C HIS A 124 -1.59 -13.47 -41.91
N LEU A 125 -1.34 -14.74 -41.58
CA LEU A 125 -1.37 -15.25 -40.20
C LEU A 125 -0.37 -14.52 -39.29
N PHE A 126 0.87 -14.31 -39.75
CA PHE A 126 1.86 -13.52 -39.00
C PHE A 126 1.44 -12.06 -38.83
N GLY A 127 0.88 -11.45 -39.89
CA GLY A 127 0.35 -10.09 -39.85
C GLY A 127 -0.78 -9.95 -38.84
N TYR A 128 -1.69 -10.93 -38.82
CA TYR A 128 -2.78 -11.03 -37.86
C TYR A 128 -2.26 -11.14 -36.41
N LEU A 129 -1.35 -12.09 -36.12
CA LEU A 129 -0.74 -12.23 -34.80
C LEU A 129 -0.06 -10.93 -34.31
N ARG A 130 0.70 -10.27 -35.20
CA ARG A 130 1.35 -8.98 -34.90
C ARG A 130 0.34 -7.88 -34.57
N SER A 131 -0.89 -7.97 -35.07
CA SER A 131 -1.98 -7.04 -34.76
C SER A 131 -2.70 -7.40 -33.45
N VAL A 132 -3.05 -8.67 -33.23
CA VAL A 132 -3.89 -9.07 -32.09
C VAL A 132 -3.12 -9.23 -30.79
N VAL A 133 -1.86 -9.70 -30.83
CA VAL A 133 -1.08 -9.94 -29.59
C VAL A 133 -0.90 -8.68 -28.75
N PRO A 134 -0.50 -7.51 -29.31
CA PRO A 134 -0.42 -6.28 -28.54
C PRO A 134 -1.77 -5.82 -27.99
N ALA A 135 -2.86 -5.99 -28.76
CA ALA A 135 -4.20 -5.59 -28.35
C ALA A 135 -4.72 -6.44 -27.18
N VAL A 136 -4.55 -7.77 -27.26
CA VAL A 136 -4.89 -8.72 -26.20
C VAL A 136 -4.05 -8.48 -24.94
N THR A 137 -2.74 -8.25 -25.11
CA THR A 137 -1.83 -7.92 -24.01
C THR A 137 -2.28 -6.64 -23.30
N LEU A 138 -2.54 -5.57 -24.06
CA LEU A 138 -2.98 -4.29 -23.50
C LEU A 138 -4.31 -4.44 -22.74
N ALA A 139 -5.29 -5.14 -23.33
CA ALA A 139 -6.58 -5.36 -22.70
C ALA A 139 -6.48 -6.13 -21.36
N HIS A 140 -5.65 -7.18 -21.30
CA HIS A 140 -5.41 -7.91 -20.04
C HIS A 140 -4.71 -7.05 -19.00
N VAL A 141 -3.69 -6.28 -19.39
CA VAL A 141 -2.95 -5.40 -18.47
C VAL A 141 -3.86 -4.29 -17.94
N GLN A 142 -4.69 -3.69 -18.81
CA GLN A 142 -5.66 -2.66 -18.43
C GLN A 142 -6.69 -3.21 -17.44
N GLU A 143 -7.27 -4.38 -17.71
CA GLU A 143 -8.23 -5.00 -16.79
C GLU A 143 -7.61 -5.32 -15.42
N GLN A 144 -6.36 -5.81 -15.40
CA GLN A 144 -5.63 -6.00 -14.14
C GLN A 144 -5.37 -4.68 -13.40
N GLN A 145 -5.04 -3.61 -14.12
CA GLN A 145 -4.85 -2.27 -13.56
C GLN A 145 -6.15 -1.71 -12.99
N TYR A 146 -7.26 -1.78 -13.72
CA TYR A 146 -8.58 -1.35 -13.25
C TYR A 146 -8.97 -2.03 -11.94
N ARG A 147 -8.76 -3.35 -11.84
CA ARG A 147 -9.02 -4.11 -10.60
C ARG A 147 -8.12 -3.70 -9.44
N GLN A 148 -6.85 -3.38 -9.72
CA GLN A 148 -5.92 -2.90 -8.69
C GLN A 148 -6.31 -1.49 -8.22
N ASP A 149 -6.68 -0.62 -9.15
CA ASP A 149 -7.12 0.75 -8.87
C ASP A 149 -8.43 0.76 -8.09
N GLU A 150 -9.43 -0.04 -8.49
CA GLU A 150 -10.70 -0.18 -7.77
C GLU A 150 -10.48 -0.69 -6.34
N ARG A 151 -9.60 -1.70 -6.16
CA ARG A 151 -9.22 -2.18 -4.82
C ARG A 151 -8.53 -1.11 -4.00
N ARG A 152 -7.64 -0.33 -4.62
CA ARG A 152 -6.93 0.77 -3.96
C ARG A 152 -7.90 1.87 -3.53
N ASP A 153 -8.82 2.25 -4.40
CA ASP A 153 -9.85 3.25 -4.12
C ASP A 153 -10.80 2.75 -3.02
N ALA A 154 -11.20 1.48 -3.05
CA ALA A 154 -11.99 0.86 -1.99
C ALA A 154 -11.24 0.83 -0.64
N ARG A 155 -9.93 0.55 -0.63
CA ARG A 155 -9.09 0.61 0.58
C ARG A 155 -8.98 2.03 1.12
N GLN A 156 -8.79 3.02 0.25
CA GLN A 156 -8.74 4.42 0.64
C GLN A 156 -10.09 4.90 1.19
N ALA A 157 -11.20 4.55 0.53
CA ALA A 157 -12.55 4.84 1.00
C ALA A 157 -12.83 4.17 2.35
N MET A 158 -12.41 2.91 2.52
CA MET A 158 -12.56 2.16 3.77
C MET A 158 -11.76 2.81 4.90
N PHE A 159 -10.50 3.18 4.65
CA PHE A 159 -9.67 3.88 5.62
C PHE A 159 -10.30 5.23 6.02
N THR A 160 -10.73 6.04 5.05
CA THR A 160 -11.38 7.34 5.31
C THR A 160 -12.68 7.17 6.12
N ALA A 161 -13.52 6.18 5.77
CA ALA A 161 -14.75 5.90 6.51
C ALA A 161 -14.45 5.50 7.97
N LEU A 162 -13.46 4.62 8.18
CA LEU A 162 -13.07 4.19 9.53
C LEU A 162 -12.50 5.34 10.38
N LEU A 163 -11.68 6.23 9.78
CA LEU A 163 -11.19 7.43 10.47
C LEU A 163 -12.31 8.42 10.83
N ALA A 164 -13.40 8.44 10.06
CA ALA A 164 -14.58 9.24 10.36
C ALA A 164 -15.55 8.54 11.34
N GLY A 165 -15.31 7.27 11.69
CA GLY A 165 -16.22 6.48 12.52
C GLY A 165 -17.46 5.98 11.77
N GLU A 166 -17.44 6.04 10.44
CA GLU A 166 -18.55 5.67 9.56
C GLU A 166 -18.58 4.17 9.23
N PRO A 167 -19.75 3.60 8.87
CA PRO A 167 -19.87 2.19 8.51
C PRO A 167 -19.05 1.83 7.26
N ALA A 168 -18.12 0.88 7.40
CA ALA A 168 -17.22 0.46 6.30
C ALA A 168 -17.41 -1.01 5.84
N GLN A 169 -18.41 -1.73 6.37
CA GLN A 169 -18.63 -3.15 6.09
C GLN A 169 -18.77 -3.46 4.59
N HIS A 170 -19.50 -2.60 3.86
CA HIS A 170 -19.72 -2.73 2.42
C HIS A 170 -18.45 -2.58 1.57
N LEU A 171 -17.41 -1.92 2.09
CA LEU A 171 -16.14 -1.70 1.39
C LEU A 171 -15.15 -2.85 1.62
N SER A 172 -15.33 -3.65 2.68
CA SER A 172 -14.40 -4.73 3.06
C SER A 172 -14.16 -5.74 1.92
N THR A 173 -15.23 -6.16 1.24
CA THR A 173 -15.15 -7.11 0.11
C THR A 173 -14.40 -6.52 -1.07
N LEU A 174 -14.71 -5.27 -1.47
CA LEU A 174 -14.05 -4.58 -2.58
C LEU A 174 -12.58 -4.28 -2.26
N ALA A 175 -12.29 -3.86 -1.03
CA ALA A 175 -10.93 -3.59 -0.56
C ALA A 175 -10.07 -4.86 -0.42
N GLY A 176 -10.70 -6.03 -0.30
CA GLY A 176 -10.04 -7.30 0.01
C GLY A 176 -9.38 -7.30 1.39
N VAL A 177 -9.94 -6.54 2.34
CA VAL A 177 -9.44 -6.42 3.71
C VAL A 177 -10.60 -6.67 4.68
N PRO A 178 -10.54 -7.69 5.55
CA PRO A 178 -11.62 -7.97 6.48
C PRO A 178 -11.77 -6.84 7.51
N LEU A 179 -13.01 -6.46 7.81
CA LEU A 179 -13.29 -5.56 8.94
C LEU A 179 -13.04 -6.31 10.26
N ALA A 180 -12.13 -5.79 11.08
CA ALA A 180 -11.84 -6.34 12.40
C ALA A 180 -12.78 -5.77 13.46
N THR A 181 -12.95 -6.51 14.56
CA THR A 181 -13.75 -6.06 15.71
C THR A 181 -13.06 -4.97 16.52
N SER A 182 -11.73 -4.94 16.50
CA SER A 182 -10.90 -3.99 17.24
C SER A 182 -9.63 -3.67 16.46
N TYR A 183 -9.08 -2.49 16.69
CA TYR A 183 -7.90 -1.99 16.01
C TYR A 183 -6.89 -1.40 17.01
N VAL A 184 -5.61 -1.50 16.69
CA VAL A 184 -4.60 -0.58 17.19
C VAL A 184 -4.40 0.49 16.11
N VAL A 185 -4.62 1.75 16.48
CA VAL A 185 -4.27 2.88 15.64
C VAL A 185 -2.82 3.23 15.93
N LEU A 186 -1.98 3.17 14.89
CA LEU A 186 -0.58 3.54 14.96
C LEU A 186 -0.36 4.85 14.20
N SER A 187 -0.07 5.92 14.92
CA SER A 187 0.40 7.18 14.34
C SER A 187 1.92 7.11 14.20
N LEU A 188 2.42 7.46 13.02
CA LEU A 188 3.84 7.48 12.66
C LEU A 188 4.20 8.91 12.27
N ASN A 189 5.19 9.49 12.94
CA ASN A 189 5.75 10.78 12.59
C ASN A 189 7.22 10.61 12.21
N LEU A 190 7.52 10.89 10.94
CA LEU A 190 8.83 10.81 10.33
C LEU A 190 9.34 12.24 10.06
N ALA A 191 10.64 12.46 10.20
CA ALA A 191 11.23 13.78 9.92
C ALA A 191 10.98 14.24 8.48
N THR A 192 11.19 13.34 7.52
CA THR A 192 10.82 13.47 6.11
C THR A 192 10.63 12.09 5.51
N ALA A 193 9.53 11.87 4.78
CA ALA A 193 9.20 10.60 4.16
C ALA A 193 9.16 10.72 2.63
N THR A 194 10.17 10.19 1.95
CA THR A 194 10.18 10.06 0.49
C THR A 194 9.10 9.07 0.02
N PRO A 195 8.72 9.06 -1.27
CA PRO A 195 7.86 8.00 -1.82
C PRO A 195 8.42 6.59 -1.61
N GLU A 196 9.74 6.39 -1.63
CA GLU A 196 10.38 5.11 -1.30
C GLU A 196 10.19 4.74 0.18
N ALA A 197 10.39 5.70 1.09
CA ALA A 197 10.22 5.48 2.51
C ALA A 197 8.78 5.07 2.84
N ARG A 198 7.78 5.77 2.27
CA ARG A 198 6.36 5.42 2.45
C ARG A 198 6.02 4.01 1.97
N ARG A 199 6.52 3.61 0.80
CA ARG A 199 6.35 2.23 0.30
C ARG A 199 7.00 1.21 1.23
N SER A 200 8.15 1.55 1.79
CA SER A 200 8.88 0.68 2.73
C SER A 200 8.15 0.53 4.06
N VAL A 201 7.57 1.62 4.59
CA VAL A 201 6.69 1.60 5.77
C VAL A 201 5.48 0.70 5.51
N GLN A 202 4.76 0.90 4.39
CA GLN A 202 3.62 0.06 4.02
C GLN A 202 4.03 -1.43 3.92
N THR A 203 5.16 -1.72 3.29
CA THR A 203 5.68 -3.09 3.16
C THR A 203 5.99 -3.71 4.52
N ALA A 204 6.56 -2.94 5.45
CA ALA A 204 6.85 -3.40 6.80
C ALA A 204 5.59 -3.67 7.63
N LEU A 205 4.55 -2.83 7.47
CA LEU A 205 3.23 -3.03 8.07
C LEU A 205 2.58 -4.32 7.54
N ASP A 206 2.52 -4.47 6.22
CA ASP A 206 1.92 -5.62 5.56
C ASP A 206 2.65 -6.93 5.91
N ALA A 207 3.99 -6.90 5.94
CA ALA A 207 4.81 -8.05 6.32
C ALA A 207 4.64 -8.43 7.81
N HIS A 208 4.36 -7.48 8.68
CA HIS A 208 4.17 -7.77 10.11
C HIS A 208 2.86 -8.52 10.39
N LEU A 209 1.79 -8.17 9.67
CA LEU A 209 0.47 -8.77 9.86
C LEU A 209 0.10 -9.84 8.82
N GLN A 210 0.95 -10.07 7.82
CA GLN A 210 0.71 -11.01 6.72
C GLN A 210 -0.61 -10.73 5.98
N THR A 211 -1.01 -9.46 5.96
CA THR A 211 -2.21 -8.94 5.29
C THR A 211 -1.98 -7.49 4.92
N HIS A 212 -2.79 -6.96 4.00
CA HIS A 212 -2.72 -5.55 3.69
C HIS A 212 -3.25 -4.70 4.85
N VAL A 213 -2.41 -3.81 5.38
CA VAL A 213 -2.74 -2.87 6.46
C VAL A 213 -3.28 -1.59 5.86
N LEU A 214 -4.45 -1.14 6.32
CA LEU A 214 -5.01 0.14 5.89
C LEU A 214 -4.19 1.27 6.51
N ALA A 215 -3.50 2.04 5.67
CA ALA A 215 -2.71 3.18 6.11
C ALA A 215 -2.81 4.34 5.11
N ALA A 216 -2.75 5.57 5.62
CA ALA A 216 -2.53 6.77 4.82
C ALA A 216 -1.22 7.40 5.25
N LEU A 217 -0.27 7.50 4.30
CA LEU A 217 1.07 8.04 4.53
C LEU A 217 1.37 9.23 3.61
N ASP A 218 1.81 10.34 4.21
CA ASP A 218 2.23 11.58 3.59
C ASP A 218 3.73 11.86 3.81
N ALA A 219 4.15 13.10 3.55
CA ALA A 219 5.56 13.50 3.63
C ALA A 219 6.13 13.53 5.06
N GLU A 220 5.29 13.50 6.10
CA GLU A 220 5.69 13.54 7.52
C GLU A 220 5.32 12.26 8.27
N GLY A 221 4.82 11.24 7.56
CA GLY A 221 4.42 9.97 8.15
C GLY A 221 2.95 9.70 7.91
N GLY A 222 2.17 9.35 8.93
CA GLY A 222 0.74 9.12 8.77
C GLY A 222 0.13 8.18 9.79
N THR A 223 -1.01 7.57 9.44
CA THR A 223 -1.77 6.71 10.35
C THR A 223 -1.99 5.35 9.71
N ALA A 224 -1.82 4.29 10.50
CA ALA A 224 -2.10 2.91 10.12
C ALA A 224 -3.13 2.29 11.08
N LEU A 225 -4.05 1.49 10.54
CA LEU A 225 -5.07 0.76 11.29
C LEU A 225 -4.71 -0.73 11.31
N LEU A 226 -4.17 -1.20 12.43
CA LEU A 226 -3.73 -2.57 12.60
C LEU A 226 -4.86 -3.37 13.28
N PRO A 227 -5.42 -4.42 12.65
CA PRO A 227 -6.35 -5.32 13.33
C PRO A 227 -5.76 -5.84 14.65
N ALA A 228 -6.49 -5.66 15.75
CA ALA A 228 -6.07 -6.15 17.06
C ALA A 228 -6.62 -7.56 17.29
N SER A 229 -5.75 -8.50 17.66
CA SER A 229 -6.15 -9.80 18.22
C SER A 229 -6.62 -9.61 19.68
N PRO A 230 -7.42 -10.53 20.26
CA PRO A 230 -7.67 -10.58 21.71
C PRO A 230 -6.40 -10.50 22.56
N ASP A 231 -5.29 -11.02 22.06
CA ASP A 231 -3.97 -10.98 22.71
C ASP A 231 -3.18 -9.66 22.44
N GLY A 232 -3.82 -8.68 21.79
CA GLY A 232 -3.21 -7.45 21.31
C GLY A 232 -2.53 -7.59 19.94
N VAL A 233 -1.80 -6.55 19.53
CA VAL A 233 -0.83 -6.65 18.41
C VAL A 233 0.53 -6.92 19.03
N ALA A 234 1.04 -8.15 18.85
CA ALA A 234 2.35 -8.53 19.35
C ALA A 234 3.44 -7.65 18.71
N ASP A 235 4.42 -7.23 19.52
CA ASP A 235 5.69 -6.65 19.08
C ASP A 235 5.61 -5.37 18.21
N LEU A 236 4.68 -4.47 18.52
CA LEU A 236 4.62 -3.13 17.90
C LEU A 236 5.95 -2.35 18.05
N ALA A 237 6.65 -2.52 19.17
CA ALA A 237 7.94 -1.88 19.39
C ALA A 237 8.99 -2.36 18.37
N ASP A 238 9.02 -3.67 18.09
CA ASP A 238 9.90 -4.23 17.09
C ASP A 238 9.48 -3.82 15.67
N LEU A 239 8.17 -3.69 15.41
CA LEU A 239 7.68 -3.14 14.15
C LEU A 239 8.20 -1.72 13.92
N VAL A 240 8.06 -0.83 14.90
CA VAL A 240 8.54 0.55 14.80
C VAL A 240 10.06 0.59 14.64
N ALA A 241 10.81 -0.23 15.40
CA ALA A 241 12.26 -0.32 15.26
C ALA A 241 12.70 -0.83 13.87
N ARG A 242 11.97 -1.79 13.29
CA ARG A 242 12.21 -2.25 11.90
C ARG A 242 11.90 -1.16 10.89
N ILE A 243 10.80 -0.41 11.07
CA ILE A 243 10.45 0.70 10.20
C ILE A 243 11.55 1.75 10.23
N GLU A 244 11.97 2.20 11.43
CA GLU A 244 13.05 3.17 11.62
C GLU A 244 14.35 2.74 10.94
N LYS A 245 14.74 1.47 11.10
CA LYS A 245 15.92 0.91 10.42
C LYS A 245 15.76 0.88 8.89
N THR A 246 14.55 0.71 8.37
CA THR A 246 14.29 0.58 6.93
C THR A 246 14.27 1.95 6.24
N VAL A 247 13.72 2.98 6.91
CA VAL A 247 13.63 4.34 6.36
C VAL A 247 14.87 5.19 6.66
N ASP A 248 15.77 4.73 7.54
CA ASP A 248 17.00 5.40 7.96
C ASP A 248 16.78 6.84 8.47
N CYS A 249 15.67 7.04 9.18
CA CYS A 249 15.36 8.31 9.83
C CYS A 249 14.59 8.08 11.14
N PRO A 250 14.68 9.00 12.13
CA PRO A 250 13.98 8.85 13.40
C PRO A 250 12.46 8.74 13.21
N VAL A 251 11.86 7.74 13.84
CA VAL A 251 10.40 7.50 13.81
C VAL A 251 9.83 7.74 15.19
N PHE A 252 8.94 8.71 15.31
CA PHE A 252 8.15 8.93 16.53
C PHE A 252 6.79 8.29 16.31
N ALA A 253 6.56 7.15 16.96
CA ALA A 253 5.33 6.40 16.80
C ALA A 253 4.52 6.43 18.09
N ALA A 254 3.19 6.46 17.95
CA ALA A 254 2.29 6.29 19.08
C ALA A 254 1.17 5.33 18.74
N ALA A 255 0.78 4.51 19.71
CA ALA A 255 -0.30 3.53 19.56
C ALA A 255 -1.44 3.80 20.53
N ALA A 256 -2.67 3.73 20.04
CA ALA A 256 -3.90 3.78 20.83
C ALA A 256 -4.84 2.63 20.41
N VAL A 257 -5.63 2.11 21.34
CA VAL A 257 -6.52 0.97 21.10
C VAL A 257 -7.94 1.44 20.83
N ALA A 258 -8.52 1.01 19.72
CA ALA A 258 -9.93 1.14 19.40
C ALA A 258 -10.62 -0.21 19.56
N SER A 259 -11.38 -0.39 20.66
CA SER A 259 -12.10 -1.65 20.94
C SER A 259 -13.27 -1.93 19.97
N ALA A 260 -13.59 -0.98 19.10
CA ALA A 260 -14.58 -1.08 18.03
C ALA A 260 -14.22 -0.12 16.88
N PRO A 261 -14.65 -0.37 15.63
CA PRO A 261 -14.45 0.57 14.52
C PRO A 261 -14.92 2.01 14.82
N ALA A 262 -16.01 2.16 15.56
CA ALA A 262 -16.54 3.47 15.96
C ALA A 262 -15.62 4.26 16.92
N HIS A 263 -14.64 3.60 17.56
CA HIS A 263 -13.65 4.24 18.44
C HIS A 263 -12.35 4.61 17.72
N ILE A 264 -12.20 4.26 16.44
CA ILE A 264 -11.02 4.62 15.64
C ILE A 264 -10.78 6.14 15.65
N PRO A 265 -11.78 7.03 15.47
CA PRO A 265 -11.54 8.47 15.47
C PRO A 265 -10.84 8.97 16.74
N ALA A 266 -11.33 8.55 17.91
CA ALA A 266 -10.76 8.92 19.20
C ALA A 266 -9.34 8.36 19.39
N ALA A 267 -9.11 7.10 19.00
CA ALA A 267 -7.78 6.49 19.06
C ALA A 267 -6.80 7.16 18.07
N THR A 268 -7.26 7.61 16.90
CA THR A 268 -6.45 8.38 15.95
C THR A 268 -6.04 9.73 16.52
N GLU A 269 -6.98 10.46 17.12
CA GLU A 269 -6.69 11.73 17.79
C GLU A 269 -5.66 11.52 18.90
N GLU A 270 -5.89 10.58 19.81
CA GLU A 270 -4.97 10.25 20.91
C GLU A 270 -3.57 9.88 20.40
N ALA A 271 -3.46 8.92 19.47
CA ALA A 271 -2.17 8.50 18.93
C ALA A 271 -1.44 9.66 18.22
N SER A 272 -2.16 10.47 17.43
CA SER A 272 -1.55 11.60 16.73
C SER A 272 -1.03 12.67 17.70
N GLU A 273 -1.80 12.98 18.75
CA GLU A 273 -1.41 13.95 19.78
C GLU A 273 -0.20 13.44 20.58
N VAL A 274 -0.17 12.14 20.95
CA VAL A 274 0.96 11.53 21.66
C VAL A 274 2.22 11.54 20.79
N ALA A 275 2.14 11.14 19.52
CA ALA A 275 3.28 11.15 18.59
C ALA A 275 3.85 12.57 18.40
N ALA A 276 2.99 13.57 18.26
CA ALA A 276 3.40 14.97 18.15
C ALA A 276 4.02 15.48 19.46
N LEU A 277 3.45 15.10 20.61
CA LEU A 277 3.93 15.48 21.94
C LEU A 277 5.33 14.96 22.22
N VAL A 278 5.59 13.67 21.98
CA VAL A 278 6.91 13.07 22.26
C VAL A 278 8.00 13.69 21.40
N ARG A 279 7.70 14.02 20.14
CA ARG A 279 8.60 14.75 19.25
C ARG A 279 8.90 16.15 19.78
N ARG A 280 7.88 16.91 20.20
CA ARG A 280 8.04 18.26 20.78
C ARG A 280 8.83 18.27 22.08
N LEU A 281 8.63 17.26 22.93
CA LEU A 281 9.38 17.09 24.18
C LEU A 281 10.84 16.63 23.96
N GLY A 282 11.25 16.35 22.72
CA GLY A 282 12.59 15.87 22.41
C GLY A 282 12.88 14.49 23.01
N ARG A 283 11.86 13.65 23.14
CA ARG A 283 12.05 12.24 23.55
C ARG A 283 12.83 11.49 22.47
N PRO A 284 13.47 10.34 22.77
CA PRO A 284 14.05 9.48 21.75
C PRO A 284 13.00 8.99 20.74
N SER A 285 13.39 8.67 19.51
CA SER A 285 12.53 7.94 18.57
C SER A 285 12.13 6.58 19.14
N GLY A 286 10.99 6.06 18.70
CA GLY A 286 10.43 4.81 19.18
C GLY A 286 8.91 4.83 19.28
N LEU A 287 8.38 3.75 19.87
CA LEU A 287 6.95 3.58 20.13
C LEU A 287 6.59 4.11 21.51
N TYR A 288 5.53 4.91 21.57
CA TYR A 288 4.93 5.43 22.79
C TYR A 288 3.46 5.07 22.86
N ARG A 289 2.92 5.11 24.07
CA ARG A 289 1.49 5.12 24.35
C ARG A 289 1.15 6.30 25.24
N LEU A 290 -0.14 6.56 25.43
CA LEU A 290 -0.59 7.62 26.32
C LEU A 290 -0.03 7.45 27.73
N GLU A 291 0.07 6.22 28.23
CA GLU A 291 0.58 5.89 29.57
C GLU A 291 2.02 6.38 29.80
N ASP A 292 2.82 6.51 28.73
CA ASP A 292 4.21 6.94 28.82
C ASP A 292 4.35 8.45 29.05
N VAL A 293 3.29 9.23 28.79
CA VAL A 293 3.31 10.71 28.79
C VAL A 293 2.05 11.34 29.39
N LEU A 294 1.33 10.63 30.28
CA LEU A 294 0.04 11.09 30.84
C LEU A 294 0.08 12.52 31.39
N LEU A 295 1.12 12.87 32.14
CA LEU A 295 1.23 14.20 32.75
C LEU A 295 1.46 15.28 31.69
N GLU A 296 2.44 15.06 30.82
CA GLU A 296 2.79 16.00 29.75
C GLU A 296 1.63 16.17 28.76
N TYR A 297 0.88 15.11 28.50
CA TYR A 297 -0.30 15.13 27.66
C TYR A 297 -1.41 15.99 28.25
N GLN A 298 -1.67 15.89 29.57
CA GLN A 298 -2.63 16.78 30.24
C GLN A 298 -2.15 18.24 30.28
N LEU A 299 -0.84 18.47 30.46
CA LEU A 299 -0.27 19.82 30.44
C LEU A 299 -0.34 20.45 29.04
N ALA A 300 -0.18 19.66 27.97
CA ALA A 300 -0.21 20.15 26.60
C ALA A 300 -1.60 20.62 26.13
N ARG A 301 -2.66 20.33 26.89
CA ARG A 301 -4.01 20.82 26.58
C ARG A 301 -4.07 22.35 26.66
N PRO A 302 -4.76 23.02 25.71
CA PRO A 302 -4.91 24.47 25.73
C PRO A 302 -5.50 24.97 27.06
N GLY A 303 -4.81 25.89 27.73
CA GLY A 303 -5.30 26.46 28.98
C GLY A 303 -4.36 27.47 29.64
N HIS A 304 -4.91 28.34 30.49
CA HIS A 304 -4.14 29.36 31.22
C HIS A 304 -3.09 28.78 32.18
N GLY A 305 -3.24 27.51 32.59
CA GLY A 305 -2.31 26.83 33.49
C GLY A 305 -0.94 26.62 32.88
N LEU A 306 -0.86 26.23 31.60
CA LEU A 306 0.39 25.95 30.90
C LEU A 306 1.29 27.20 30.84
N ALA A 307 0.73 28.35 30.45
CA ALA A 307 1.46 29.62 30.42
C ALA A 307 1.93 30.06 31.81
N LYS A 308 1.10 29.89 32.85
CA LYS A 308 1.47 30.20 34.24
C LYS A 308 2.56 29.29 34.79
N LEU A 309 2.57 28.01 34.40
CA LEU A 309 3.62 27.07 34.74
C LEU A 309 4.93 27.43 34.04
N ALA A 310 4.91 27.70 32.73
CA ALA A 310 6.09 28.14 32.01
C ALA A 310 6.67 29.45 32.60
N ALA A 311 5.80 30.40 32.96
CA ALA A 311 6.19 31.68 33.56
C ALA A 311 6.90 31.56 34.92
N GLN A 312 6.76 30.44 35.64
CA GLN A 312 7.55 30.19 36.86
C GLN A 312 9.06 30.19 36.59
N LEU A 313 9.47 29.92 35.35
CA LEU A 313 10.87 29.93 34.93
C LEU A 313 11.30 31.27 34.31
N ASP A 314 10.44 32.28 34.22
CA ASP A 314 10.79 33.60 33.68
C ASP A 314 11.96 34.27 34.42
N PRO A 315 12.12 34.13 35.76
CA PRO A 315 13.30 34.63 36.47
C PRO A 315 14.63 34.00 36.00
N LEU A 316 14.58 32.91 35.24
CA LEU A 316 15.76 32.21 34.71
C LEU A 316 16.04 32.52 33.23
N THR A 317 15.19 33.30 32.55
CA THR A 317 15.29 33.56 31.09
C THR A 317 16.66 34.07 30.66
N ASP A 318 17.24 35.02 31.41
CA ASP A 318 18.57 35.58 31.10
C ASP A 318 19.74 34.73 31.64
N ARG A 319 19.49 33.48 32.05
CA ARG A 319 20.45 32.59 32.71
C ARG A 319 20.41 31.18 32.09
N PRO A 320 20.87 31.05 30.83
CA PRO A 320 20.77 29.81 30.07
C PRO A 320 21.43 28.61 30.78
N GLU A 321 22.51 28.84 31.53
CA GLU A 321 23.20 27.79 32.28
C GLU A 321 22.38 27.24 33.46
N LEU A 322 21.51 28.06 34.07
CA LEU A 322 20.61 27.63 35.14
C LEU A 322 19.39 26.89 34.56
N LEU A 323 18.84 27.39 33.45
CA LEU A 323 17.78 26.68 32.71
C LEU A 323 18.23 25.31 32.23
N GLU A 324 19.42 25.23 31.64
CA GLU A 324 20.02 23.96 31.21
C GLU A 324 20.25 23.02 32.40
N THR A 325 20.77 23.55 33.51
CA THR A 325 20.97 22.76 34.73
C THR A 325 19.66 22.18 35.24
N LEU A 326 18.61 22.99 35.30
CA LEU A 326 17.29 22.55 35.72
C LEU A 326 16.73 21.48 34.77
N ARG A 327 16.81 21.71 33.45
CA ARG A 327 16.34 20.75 32.45
C ARG A 327 17.02 19.39 32.60
N VAL A 328 18.35 19.36 32.70
CA VAL A 328 19.11 18.10 32.87
C VAL A 328 18.82 17.46 34.22
N TYR A 329 18.62 18.25 35.27
CA TYR A 329 18.26 17.75 36.60
C TYR A 329 16.90 17.03 36.59
N VAL A 330 15.88 17.63 35.96
CA VAL A 330 14.55 17.04 35.79
C VAL A 330 14.61 15.77 34.94
N VAL A 331 15.29 15.81 33.77
CA VAL A 331 15.43 14.66 32.86
C VAL A 331 16.10 13.45 33.52
N ARG A 332 17.03 13.69 34.46
CA ARG A 332 17.69 12.63 35.24
C ARG A 332 16.95 12.23 36.51
N GLY A 333 15.68 12.62 36.66
CA GLY A 333 14.86 12.25 37.82
C GLY A 333 15.44 12.78 39.11
N HIS A 334 15.94 14.02 39.10
CA HIS A 334 16.56 14.69 40.26
C HIS A 334 17.86 14.01 40.74
N ASN A 335 18.51 13.19 39.90
CA ASN A 335 19.76 12.52 40.23
C ASN A 335 20.98 13.45 40.06
N ARG A 336 21.40 14.07 41.17
CA ARG A 336 22.52 15.02 41.18
C ARG A 336 23.83 14.49 40.59
N ARG A 337 24.14 13.20 40.79
CA ARG A 337 25.38 12.61 40.28
C ARG A 337 25.35 12.54 38.75
N GLN A 338 24.27 12.02 38.19
CA GLN A 338 24.10 11.91 36.74
C GLN A 338 24.00 13.30 36.10
N THR A 339 23.28 14.23 36.72
CA THR A 339 23.19 15.63 36.26
C THR A 339 24.55 16.32 36.21
N ALA A 340 25.37 16.17 37.25
CA ALA A 340 26.71 16.76 37.26
C ALA A 340 27.62 16.17 36.17
N LEU A 341 27.51 14.87 35.92
CA LEU A 341 28.25 14.18 34.86
C LEU A 341 27.84 14.68 33.47
N ASP A 342 26.54 14.71 33.17
CA ASP A 342 26.03 15.18 31.87
C ASP A 342 26.39 16.64 31.59
N LEU A 343 26.33 17.49 32.62
CA LEU A 343 26.69 18.91 32.51
C LEU A 343 28.21 19.13 32.55
N HIS A 344 29.02 18.09 32.77
CA HIS A 344 30.47 18.17 32.92
C HIS A 344 30.91 19.18 34.00
N ILE A 345 30.18 19.24 35.12
CA ILE A 345 30.46 20.15 36.25
C ILE A 345 30.72 19.39 37.55
N HIS A 346 31.42 20.05 38.48
CA HIS A 346 31.59 19.51 39.82
C HIS A 346 30.28 19.56 40.63
N ARG A 347 30.08 18.60 41.55
CA ARG A 347 28.89 18.53 42.42
C ARG A 347 28.60 19.84 43.17
N ASN A 348 29.65 20.49 43.69
CA ASN A 348 29.50 21.77 44.40
C ASN A 348 28.90 22.88 43.51
N THR A 349 29.27 22.88 42.23
CA THR A 349 28.72 23.82 41.24
C THR A 349 27.26 23.52 40.96
N LEU A 350 26.89 22.24 40.84
CA LEU A 350 25.49 21.83 40.71
C LEU A 350 24.67 22.28 41.92
N ASP A 351 25.14 22.03 43.13
CA ASP A 351 24.46 22.42 44.38
C ASP A 351 24.31 23.94 44.51
N TYR A 352 25.30 24.71 44.04
CA TYR A 352 25.20 26.16 43.92
C TYR A 352 24.12 26.58 42.92
N ARG A 353 24.11 26.00 41.72
CA ARG A 353 23.12 26.32 40.67
C ARG A 353 21.69 25.97 41.10
N LEU A 354 21.47 24.81 41.73
CA LEU A 354 20.15 24.40 42.25
C LEU A 354 19.65 25.34 43.35
N ARG A 355 20.52 25.75 44.29
CA ARG A 355 20.16 26.78 45.29
C ARG A 355 19.83 28.12 44.64
N ARG A 356 20.61 28.50 43.61
CA ARG A 356 20.38 29.75 42.89
C ARG A 356 19.05 29.73 42.14
N ILE A 357 18.70 28.61 41.50
CA ILE A 357 17.39 28.38 40.88
C ILE A 357 16.29 28.62 41.90
N GLY A 358 16.33 27.94 43.06
CA GLY A 358 15.29 28.11 44.07
C GLY A 358 15.19 29.53 44.64
N SER A 359 16.32 30.24 44.77
CA SER A 359 16.30 31.65 45.20
C SER A 359 15.67 32.60 44.17
N LEU A 360 15.71 32.25 42.88
CA LEU A 360 15.22 33.11 41.80
C LEU A 360 13.77 32.80 41.44
N THR A 361 13.38 31.53 41.45
CA THR A 361 12.02 31.08 41.13
C THR A 361 11.09 31.08 42.34
N GLY A 362 11.66 31.06 43.56
CA GLY A 362 10.89 30.85 44.80
C GLY A 362 10.46 29.40 45.01
N LEU A 363 10.96 28.46 44.20
CA LEU A 363 10.64 27.03 44.26
C LEU A 363 11.89 26.23 44.65
N ASP A 364 11.91 25.61 45.84
CA ASP A 364 13.07 24.84 46.29
C ASP A 364 13.08 23.42 45.66
N PRO A 365 14.10 23.05 44.85
CA PRO A 365 14.20 21.71 44.27
C PRO A 365 14.27 20.56 45.29
N ASN A 366 14.49 20.85 46.57
CA ASN A 366 14.51 19.85 47.66
C ASN A 366 13.15 19.65 48.32
N VAL A 367 12.20 20.56 48.10
CA VAL A 367 10.84 20.46 48.63
C VAL A 367 9.99 19.70 47.61
N PRO A 368 9.38 18.54 47.95
CA PRO A 368 8.68 17.72 46.97
C PRO A 368 7.54 18.44 46.22
N GLY A 369 6.86 19.39 46.86
CA GLY A 369 5.83 20.20 46.20
C GLY A 369 6.40 21.11 45.12
N ASP A 370 7.46 21.85 45.46
CA ASP A 370 8.14 22.79 44.59
C ASP A 370 8.89 22.08 43.46
N ALA A 371 9.50 20.93 43.75
CA ALA A 371 10.14 20.08 42.75
C ALA A 371 9.15 19.63 41.66
N ARG A 372 7.93 19.23 42.04
CA ARG A 372 6.86 18.91 41.07
C ARG A 372 6.43 20.12 40.24
N LEU A 373 6.38 21.30 40.86
CA LEU A 373 6.07 22.54 40.13
C LEU A 373 7.19 22.91 39.15
N LEU A 374 8.45 22.71 39.53
CA LEU A 374 9.61 22.89 38.64
C LEU A 374 9.58 21.89 37.48
N ASP A 375 9.28 20.62 37.73
CA ASP A 375 9.12 19.60 36.68
C ASP A 375 8.04 20.00 35.67
N ALA A 376 6.85 20.37 36.18
CA ALA A 376 5.74 20.84 35.35
C ALA A 376 6.09 22.13 34.60
N ALA A 377 6.84 23.05 35.21
CA ALA A 377 7.28 24.30 34.59
C ALA A 377 8.31 24.07 33.47
N VAL A 378 9.23 23.10 33.64
CA VAL A 378 10.18 22.69 32.60
C VAL A 378 9.42 22.10 31.41
N THR A 379 8.52 21.14 31.66
CA THR A 379 7.66 20.57 30.62
C THR A 379 6.85 21.65 29.92
N ALA A 380 6.22 22.54 30.68
CA ALA A 380 5.42 23.63 30.14
C ALA A 380 6.25 24.53 29.21
N ARG A 381 7.47 24.88 29.61
CA ARG A 381 8.39 25.68 28.79
C ARG A 381 8.78 24.97 27.50
N SER A 382 8.98 23.65 27.51
CA SER A 382 9.25 22.87 26.30
C SER A 382 8.06 22.78 25.34
N LEU A 383 6.84 23.01 25.84
CA LEU A 383 5.62 23.00 25.03
C LEU A 383 5.25 24.39 24.49
N THR A 384 5.74 25.47 25.10
CA THR A 384 5.55 26.84 24.63
C THR A 384 6.68 27.25 23.68
N PRO A 385 6.38 27.86 22.52
CA PRO A 385 7.39 28.33 21.56
C PRO A 385 8.27 29.47 22.08
#